data_AF-A0A6N9BYG7-F1
#
_entry.id   AF-A0A6N9BYG7-F1
#
_cell.length_a   1.000
_cell.length_b   1.000
_cell.length_c   1.000
_cell.angle_alpha   90.00
_cell.angle_beta   90.00
_cell.angle_gamma   90.00
#
_symmetry.space_group_name_H-M   'P 1'
#
loop_
_entity.id
_entity.type
_entity.pdbx_description
1 polymer ?
#
loop_
_entity_poly.entity_id
_entity_poly.type
_entity_poly.pdbx_seq_one_letter_code
_entity_poly.pdbx_strand_id
1 'polypeptide(L)'
;VLAGAGCTVTMTESHPIVFAMLVDLAERCAPHVRVELEDARRLIPAGFDVVYLDPMFEPRRKTALPGKPMQVLRDIVGRDAPDLAETLALARRHARERVVVKRHTHARAVGAPDWRIPGRTVRFDVYRPLT
;
A
#
# COMPACT_ATOMS: atom_id res chain seq x y z
N VAL A 1 -11.78 -4.78 1.26
CA VAL A 1 -12.54 -3.58 1.70
C VAL A 1 -12.95 -2.71 0.53
N LEU A 2 -12.01 -2.08 -0.19
CA LEU A 2 -12.32 -1.18 -1.32
C LEU A 2 -13.20 -1.85 -2.40
N ALA A 3 -12.83 -3.06 -2.84
CA ALA A 3 -13.64 -3.82 -3.79
C ALA A 3 -15.06 -4.14 -3.26
N GLY A 4 -15.18 -4.49 -1.98
CA GLY A 4 -16.48 -4.73 -1.33
C GLY A 4 -17.33 -3.47 -1.16
N ALA A 5 -16.75 -2.28 -1.31
CA ALA A 5 -17.45 -1.00 -1.36
C ALA A 5 -17.81 -0.58 -2.80
N GLY A 6 -17.56 -1.42 -3.81
CA GLY A 6 -17.90 -1.18 -5.21
C GLY A 6 -16.80 -0.56 -6.07
N CYS A 7 -15.58 -0.40 -5.54
CA CYS A 7 -14.45 0.09 -6.35
C CYS A 7 -13.91 -1.02 -7.27
N THR A 8 -13.54 -0.66 -8.50
CA THR A 8 -12.66 -1.50 -9.33
C THR A 8 -11.25 -1.43 -8.78
N VAL A 9 -10.68 -2.55 -8.34
CA VAL A 9 -9.39 -2.59 -7.65
C VAL A 9 -8.39 -3.46 -8.40
N THR A 10 -7.23 -2.88 -8.69
CA THR A 10 -6.02 -3.61 -9.08
C THR A 10 -5.05 -3.57 -7.90
N MET A 11 -4.59 -4.74 -7.47
CA MET A 11 -3.49 -4.92 -6.52
C MET A 11 -2.22 -5.27 -7.29
N THR A 12 -1.08 -4.76 -6.85
CA THR A 12 0.23 -5.07 -7.42
C THR A 12 1.18 -5.46 -6.31
N GLU A 13 1.95 -6.51 -6.53
CA GLU A 13 2.93 -7.05 -5.60
C GLU A 13 4.15 -7.53 -6.38
N SER A 14 5.34 -7.13 -5.95
CA SER A 14 6.60 -7.54 -6.60
C SER A 14 7.16 -8.84 -6.03
N HIS A 15 6.78 -9.21 -4.79
CA HIS A 15 7.28 -10.40 -4.13
C HIS A 15 6.46 -11.64 -4.55
N PRO A 16 7.06 -12.63 -5.24
CA PRO A 16 6.32 -13.72 -5.89
C PRO A 16 5.53 -14.60 -4.90
N ILE A 17 6.06 -14.82 -3.70
CA ILE A 17 5.36 -15.60 -2.66
C ILE A 17 4.13 -14.84 -2.15
N VAL A 18 4.24 -13.51 -1.95
CA VAL A 18 3.12 -12.70 -1.47
C VAL A 18 2.07 -12.57 -2.56
N PHE A 19 2.49 -12.37 -3.80
CA PHE A 19 1.63 -12.40 -4.97
C PHE A 19 0.84 -13.72 -5.05
N ALA A 20 1.48 -14.88 -4.91
CA ALA A 20 0.80 -16.17 -4.94
C ALA A 20 -0.27 -16.29 -3.82
N MET A 21 0.05 -15.84 -2.60
CA MET A 21 -0.93 -15.79 -1.50
C MET A 21 -2.11 -14.85 -1.80
N LEU A 22 -1.85 -13.71 -2.47
CA LEU A 22 -2.89 -12.75 -2.83
C LEU A 22 -3.80 -13.26 -3.94
N VAL A 23 -3.26 -13.91 -4.96
CA VAL A 23 -4.03 -14.54 -6.05
C VAL A 23 -4.97 -15.60 -5.48
N ASP A 24 -4.42 -16.49 -4.66
CA ASP A 24 -5.16 -17.55 -3.96
C ASP A 24 -6.37 -16.96 -3.19
N LEU A 25 -6.15 -15.89 -2.43
CA LEU A 25 -7.22 -15.20 -1.70
C LEU A 25 -8.24 -14.51 -2.64
N ALA A 26 -7.76 -13.84 -3.68
CA ALA A 26 -8.61 -13.10 -4.61
C ALA A 26 -9.57 -14.04 -5.36
N GLU A 27 -9.09 -15.20 -5.83
CA GLU A 27 -9.90 -16.20 -6.53
C GLU A 27 -11.07 -16.72 -5.68
N ARG A 28 -10.87 -16.87 -4.37
CA ARG A 28 -11.91 -17.38 -3.46
C ARG A 28 -12.89 -16.30 -2.99
N CYS A 29 -12.39 -15.09 -2.73
CA CYS A 29 -13.11 -14.12 -1.90
C CYS A 29 -13.36 -12.77 -2.58
N ALA A 30 -12.65 -12.48 -3.67
CA ALA A 30 -12.73 -11.20 -4.35
C ALA A 30 -12.43 -11.34 -5.85
N PRO A 31 -13.24 -12.11 -6.61
CA PRO A 31 -12.95 -12.44 -8.01
C PRO A 31 -12.92 -11.22 -8.95
N HIS A 32 -13.42 -10.06 -8.49
CA HIS A 32 -13.38 -8.79 -9.22
C HIS A 32 -12.11 -7.96 -8.93
N VAL A 33 -11.23 -8.43 -8.05
CA VAL A 33 -9.93 -7.79 -7.78
C VAL A 33 -8.90 -8.38 -8.73
N ARG A 34 -8.27 -7.53 -9.54
CA ARG A 34 -7.12 -7.92 -10.37
C ARG A 34 -5.86 -7.90 -9.51
N VAL A 35 -5.02 -8.92 -9.62
CA VAL A 35 -3.73 -8.98 -8.92
C VAL A 35 -2.62 -9.12 -9.96
N GLU A 36 -1.59 -8.28 -9.88
CA GLU A 36 -0.46 -8.28 -10.81
C GLU A 36 0.87 -8.51 -10.08
N LEU A 37 1.71 -9.38 -10.65
CA LEU A 37 3.10 -9.58 -10.22
C LEU A 37 3.97 -8.53 -10.92
N GLU A 38 4.13 -7.37 -10.31
CA GLU A 38 4.89 -6.26 -10.90
C GLU A 38 5.35 -5.27 -9.82
N ASP A 39 6.39 -4.48 -10.11
CA ASP A 39 6.72 -3.31 -9.29
C ASP A 39 5.65 -2.22 -9.48
N ALA A 40 5.11 -1.70 -8.36
CA ALA A 40 4.07 -0.67 -8.40
C ALA A 40 4.47 0.55 -9.28
N ARG A 41 5.75 0.91 -9.34
CA ARG A 41 6.25 2.02 -10.16
C ARG A 41 6.09 1.79 -11.67
N ARG A 42 5.98 0.53 -12.11
CA ARG A 42 5.72 0.20 -13.52
C ARG A 42 4.23 0.22 -13.85
N LEU A 43 3.38 -0.09 -12.88
CA LEU A 43 1.93 -0.10 -13.07
C LEU A 43 1.31 1.30 -12.95
N ILE A 44 1.79 2.13 -12.02
CA ILE A 44 1.25 3.48 -11.74
C ILE A 44 1.04 4.34 -13.01
N PRO A 45 1.97 4.38 -14.00
CA PRO A 45 1.80 5.15 -15.22
C PRO A 45 0.59 4.78 -16.09
N ALA A 46 -0.02 3.59 -15.89
CA ALA A 46 -1.26 3.19 -16.58
C ALA A 46 -2.46 4.09 -16.24
N GLY A 47 -2.38 4.82 -15.13
CA GLY A 47 -3.38 5.81 -14.70
C GLY A 47 -4.50 5.18 -13.87
N PHE A 48 -4.71 5.73 -12.68
CA PHE A 48 -5.75 5.32 -11.74
C PHE A 48 -6.42 6.54 -11.12
N ASP A 49 -7.69 6.44 -10.75
CA ASP A 49 -8.36 7.53 -10.05
C ASP A 49 -7.74 7.75 -8.67
N VAL A 50 -7.45 6.66 -7.97
CA VAL A 50 -6.81 6.65 -6.65
C VAL A 50 -5.67 5.65 -6.61
N VAL A 51 -4.51 6.06 -6.10
CA VAL A 51 -3.40 5.15 -5.76
C VAL A 51 -3.31 4.98 -4.24
N TYR A 52 -3.37 3.75 -3.75
CA TYR A 52 -3.28 3.43 -2.32
C TYR A 52 -1.95 2.72 -2.02
N LEU A 53 -1.15 3.29 -1.12
CA LEU A 53 0.15 2.78 -0.72
C LEU A 53 0.11 2.31 0.75
N ASP A 54 0.35 1.01 0.97
CA ASP A 54 0.49 0.41 2.31
C ASP A 54 1.91 -0.16 2.48
N PRO A 55 2.91 0.70 2.70
CA PRO A 55 4.27 0.26 2.88
C PRO A 55 4.37 -0.58 4.16
N MET A 56 5.09 -1.69 4.10
CA MET A 56 5.39 -2.46 5.31
C MET A 56 6.24 -1.59 6.25
N PHE A 57 5.68 -1.18 7.39
CA PHE A 57 6.38 -0.25 8.30
C PHE A 57 7.60 -0.90 8.94
N GLU A 58 8.66 -0.10 9.09
CA GLU A 58 9.77 -0.44 9.96
C GLU A 58 9.25 -0.87 11.34
N PRO A 59 9.80 -1.95 11.92
CA PRO A 59 9.46 -2.36 13.27
C PRO A 59 9.70 -1.21 14.25
N ARG A 60 8.66 -0.80 15.00
CA ARG A 60 8.87 0.10 16.14
C ARG A 60 9.74 -0.62 17.17
N ARG A 61 10.54 0.15 17.92
CA ARG A 61 11.12 -0.29 19.19
C ARG A 61 10.01 -0.51 20.23
N LYS A 62 9.28 -1.60 20.09
CA LYS A 62 8.40 -2.15 21.13
C LYS A 62 9.05 -3.43 21.65
N THR A 63 8.93 -3.66 22.95
CA THR A 63 9.42 -4.89 23.62
C THR A 63 8.63 -6.13 23.23
N ALA A 64 7.33 -5.98 22.94
CA ALA A 64 6.47 -7.06 22.48
C ALA A 64 6.61 -7.29 20.97
N LEU A 65 6.91 -8.54 20.59
CA LEU A 65 6.93 -8.99 19.20
C LEU A 65 5.52 -8.89 18.57
N PRO A 66 5.42 -8.65 17.25
CA PRO A 66 4.14 -8.75 16.55
C PRO A 66 3.63 -10.19 16.59
N GLY A 67 2.33 -10.40 16.32
CA GLY A 67 1.79 -11.76 16.24
C GLY A 67 2.52 -12.63 15.21
N LYS A 68 2.53 -13.95 15.42
CA LYS A 68 3.23 -14.93 14.57
C LYS A 68 3.01 -14.72 13.06
N PRO A 69 1.78 -14.47 12.55
CA PRO A 69 1.57 -14.25 11.11
C PRO A 69 2.35 -13.04 10.55
N MET A 70 2.44 -11.97 11.33
CA MET A 70 3.19 -10.76 10.91
C MET A 70 4.71 -10.97 11.01
N GLN A 71 5.18 -11.85 11.90
CA GLN A 71 6.60 -12.25 11.92
C GLN A 71 6.93 -13.02 10.64
N VAL A 72 6.15 -14.06 10.32
CA VAL A 72 6.35 -14.88 9.11
C VAL A 72 6.29 -14.02 7.84
N LEU A 73 5.31 -13.11 7.72
CA LEU A 73 5.21 -12.24 6.55
C LEU A 73 6.43 -11.33 6.39
N ARG A 74 6.99 -10.83 7.50
CA ARG A 74 8.21 -10.01 7.48
C ARG A 74 9.44 -10.83 7.08
N ASP A 75 9.53 -12.06 7.55
CA ASP A 75 10.62 -12.96 7.17
C ASP A 75 10.57 -13.30 5.67
N ILE A 76 9.36 -13.45 5.10
CA ILE A 76 9.16 -13.66 3.66
C ILE A 76 9.57 -12.43 2.86
N VAL A 77 9.04 -11.24 3.20
CA VAL A 77 9.25 -10.01 2.41
C VAL A 77 10.67 -9.46 2.56
N GLY A 78 11.34 -9.73 3.68
CA GLY A 78 12.67 -9.21 3.94
C GLY A 78 12.68 -7.72 4.26
N ARG A 79 13.82 -7.06 4.02
CA ARG A 79 14.06 -5.64 4.37
C ARG A 79 14.06 -4.69 3.17
N ASP A 80 14.03 -5.23 1.96
CA ASP A 80 14.15 -4.43 0.74
C ASP A 80 12.77 -3.92 0.32
N ALA A 81 12.34 -2.85 0.98
CA ALA A 81 11.14 -2.13 0.59
C ALA A 81 11.48 -1.09 -0.49
N PRO A 82 10.64 -0.92 -1.53
CA PRO A 82 10.77 0.19 -2.47
C PRO A 82 10.76 1.53 -1.75
N ASP A 83 11.47 2.52 -2.29
CA ASP A 83 11.47 3.88 -1.74
C ASP A 83 10.05 4.47 -1.84
N LEU A 84 9.43 4.63 -0.67
CA LEU A 84 8.09 5.18 -0.53
C LEU A 84 8.00 6.63 -1.01
N ALA A 85 9.06 7.43 -0.86
CA ALA A 85 9.07 8.81 -1.33
C ALA A 85 9.09 8.87 -2.86
N GLU A 86 9.90 8.02 -3.50
CA GLU A 86 9.92 7.88 -4.95
C GLU A 86 8.56 7.41 -5.49
N THR A 87 8.01 6.35 -4.88
CA THR A 87 6.72 5.78 -5.28
C THR A 87 5.58 6.78 -5.09
N LEU A 88 5.58 7.54 -3.98
CA LEU A 88 4.62 8.61 -3.75
C LEU A 88 4.74 9.72 -4.80
N ALA A 89 5.96 10.16 -5.12
CA ALA A 89 6.17 11.19 -6.13
C ALA A 89 5.64 10.76 -7.50
N LEU A 90 5.90 9.52 -7.91
CA LEU A 90 5.37 8.94 -9.14
C LEU A 90 3.84 8.82 -9.10
N ALA A 91 3.28 8.28 -8.02
CA ALA A 91 1.84 8.15 -7.85
C ALA A 91 1.13 9.50 -7.96
N ARG A 92 1.70 10.57 -7.39
CA ARG A 92 1.12 11.92 -7.48
C ARG A 92 1.17 12.50 -8.90
N ARG A 93 2.07 12.05 -9.77
CA ARG A 93 2.13 12.49 -11.17
C ARG A 93 1.05 11.83 -12.04
N HIS A 94 0.60 10.62 -11.69
CA HIS A 94 -0.26 9.81 -12.56
C HIS A 94 -1.66 9.53 -12.00
N ALA A 95 -1.88 9.67 -10.70
CA ALA A 95 -3.21 9.53 -10.11
C ALA A 95 -4.12 10.69 -10.54
N ARG A 96 -5.39 10.41 -10.86
CA ARG A 96 -6.33 11.45 -11.33
C ARG A 96 -6.96 12.25 -10.19
N GLU A 97 -7.22 11.63 -9.03
CA GLU A 97 -7.87 12.31 -7.91
C GLU A 97 -6.97 12.47 -6.68
N ARG A 98 -6.31 11.39 -6.23
CA ARG A 98 -5.54 11.39 -4.98
C ARG A 98 -4.62 10.18 -4.83
N VAL A 99 -3.60 10.35 -4.01
CA VAL A 99 -2.76 9.27 -3.48
C VAL A 99 -3.00 9.16 -1.98
N VAL A 100 -3.21 7.95 -1.49
CA VAL A 100 -3.44 7.67 -0.07
C VAL A 100 -2.31 6.80 0.46
N VAL A 101 -1.63 7.25 1.51
CA VAL A 101 -0.56 6.48 2.17
C VAL A 101 -1.01 6.09 3.57
N LYS A 102 -1.10 4.78 3.82
CA LYS A 102 -1.35 4.25 5.15
C LYS A 102 -0.10 4.46 6.01
N ARG A 103 -0.26 4.98 7.23
CA ARG A 103 0.83 5.24 8.17
C ARG A 103 0.44 4.88 9.60
N HIS A 104 1.40 4.50 10.44
CA HIS A 104 1.16 4.53 11.89
C HIS A 104 0.84 5.95 12.37
N THR A 105 -0.09 6.10 13.31
CA THR A 105 -0.57 7.42 13.78
C THR A 105 0.55 8.38 14.22
N HIS A 106 1.66 7.87 14.76
CA HIS A 106 2.80 8.67 15.21
C HIS A 106 4.03 8.61 14.29
N ALA A 107 3.97 7.91 13.15
CA ALA A 107 5.10 7.87 12.23
C ALA A 107 5.24 9.22 11.50
N ARG A 108 6.47 9.61 11.14
CA ARG A 108 6.68 10.77 10.27
C ARG A 108 5.98 10.57 8.93
N ALA A 109 5.32 11.61 8.44
CA ALA A 109 4.74 11.62 7.09
C ALA A 109 5.86 11.69 6.03
N VAL A 110 5.57 11.24 4.81
CA VAL A 110 6.48 11.37 3.68
C VAL A 110 6.10 12.64 2.93
N GLY A 111 6.94 13.66 2.99
CA GLY A 111 6.57 15.00 2.53
C GLY A 111 5.43 15.60 3.37
N ALA A 112 4.63 16.46 2.73
CA ALA A 112 3.49 17.13 3.35
C ALA A 112 2.18 16.61 2.72
N PRO A 113 1.36 15.84 3.44
CA PRO A 113 0.02 15.49 2.97
C PRO A 113 -0.90 16.70 2.99
N ASP A 114 -1.78 16.80 2.00
CA ASP A 114 -2.79 17.85 1.88
C ASP A 114 -3.82 17.75 3.01
N TRP A 115 -4.22 16.53 3.39
CA TRP A 115 -5.01 16.28 4.60
C TRP A 115 -4.74 14.87 5.15
N ARG A 116 -5.28 14.61 6.35
CA ARG A 116 -5.14 13.31 7.02
C ARG A 116 -6.48 12.79 7.50
N ILE A 117 -6.64 11.48 7.43
CA ILE A 117 -7.76 10.76 8.06
C ILE A 117 -7.20 10.07 9.32
N PRO A 118 -7.45 10.61 10.52
CA PRO A 118 -6.89 10.06 11.74
C PRO A 118 -7.55 8.73 12.13
N GLY A 119 -6.79 7.87 12.79
CA GLY A 119 -7.29 6.67 13.45
C GLY A 119 -6.41 6.33 14.65
N ARG A 120 -6.84 5.35 15.45
CA ARG A 120 -6.21 5.02 16.74
C ARG A 120 -4.76 4.53 16.59
N THR A 121 -4.54 3.55 15.73
CA THR A 121 -3.22 2.90 15.52
C THR A 121 -2.60 3.28 14.17
N VAL A 122 -3.46 3.54 13.20
CA VAL A 122 -3.15 3.86 11.82
C VAL A 122 -3.88 5.13 11.45
N ARG A 123 -3.27 5.96 10.62
CA ARG A 123 -3.87 7.09 9.92
C ARG A 123 -3.65 6.93 8.42
N PHE A 124 -4.39 7.71 7.64
CA PHE A 124 -4.17 7.81 6.19
C PHE A 124 -3.75 9.23 5.85
N ASP A 125 -2.55 9.38 5.33
CA ASP A 125 -2.03 10.63 4.79
C ASP A 125 -2.50 10.72 3.33
N VAL A 126 -3.20 11.80 2.94
CA VAL A 126 -3.78 11.96 1.61
C VAL A 126 -3.11 13.11 0.87
N TYR A 127 -2.75 12.87 -0.39
CA TYR A 127 -2.02 13.79 -1.25
C TYR A 127 -2.80 14.02 -2.54
N ARG A 128 -2.89 15.27 -2.98
CA ARG A 128 -3.43 15.64 -4.29
C ARG A 128 -2.41 15.34 -5.40
N PRO A 129 -2.88 15.04 -6.63
CA PRO A 129 -2.03 14.96 -7.81
C PRO A 129 -1.20 16.25 -7.99
N LEU A 130 -0.04 16.12 -8.62
CA LEU A 130 0.74 17.26 -9.07
C LEU A 130 0.05 17.80 -10.33
N THR A 131 -0.66 18.92 -10.19
CA THR A 131 -1.07 19.77 -11.32
C THR A 131 0.13 20.26 -12.11
#